data_AF-A0A522N8X5-F1
#
_entry.id   AF-A0A522N8X5-F1
#
_cell.length_a   1.000
_cell.length_b   1.000
_cell.length_c   1.000
_cell.angle_alpha   90.00
_cell.angle_beta   90.00
_cell.angle_gamma   90.00
#
_symmetry.space_group_name_H-M   'P 1'
#
loop_
_entity.id
_entity.type
_entity.pdbx_description
1 polymer ?
#
loop_
_entity_poly.entity_id
_entity_poly.type
_entity_poly.pdbx_seq_one_letter_code
_entity_poly.pdbx_strand_id
1 'polypeptide(L)'
;MSDPRVLAIMGSGEVAPTMAKVHRALFGRFERSEVPAVIIDTPYGFQENADDLSARTVAFFRDSVGRPFSVVSYRSRDVAPLVEAEALARIGQASYVMAGPGSPSYLLRQWIGGPIPEALASRLMSGGIVTMASAAAVTLGVVSMPVYEIYKVGAAPHWLEGLDLLGRLAGLRAAVVPHYDNAEGGNHDTRFCYVGERRLRILEGLLPDGAFVLGVDGHTCLLLDLEAGTASVAGLGGVTVRSGGRSAVFPSGSELTIEALGAAARRLAEGQAEAAVMGDTEAAAVSGGADRWGGSARSGGSVANLSGPGGGRAGGPLADEVARLEGTFIAALDSGDVGIAVGALIDLETEVEARIRSGEDSPELDGAEARLRALIVRLGEAAADGLGDPGRAIEPYVATLLALREQARADRDWATADLIRDRLVTNGVEVHDGEAGPTWTLKR
;
A
#
# COMPACT_ATOMS: atom_id res chain seq x y z
N MET A 1 -5.62 16.26 -9.60
CA MET A 1 -6.36 15.27 -10.42
C MET A 1 -6.67 14.05 -9.54
N SER A 2 -7.19 12.94 -10.07
CA SER A 2 -7.30 11.66 -9.32
C SER A 2 -5.90 11.16 -8.94
N ASP A 3 -5.78 10.47 -7.79
CA ASP A 3 -4.57 9.69 -7.50
C ASP A 3 -4.50 8.48 -8.45
N PRO A 4 -3.30 8.11 -8.95
CA PRO A 4 -3.12 7.09 -9.98
C PRO A 4 -3.61 5.72 -9.52
N ARG A 5 -4.39 5.01 -10.35
CA ARG A 5 -4.91 3.66 -10.05
C ARG A 5 -4.08 2.58 -10.75
N VAL A 6 -2.95 2.18 -10.15
CA VAL A 6 -1.96 1.30 -10.83
C VAL A 6 -1.69 0.01 -10.05
N LEU A 7 -1.93 -1.12 -10.70
CA LEU A 7 -1.41 -2.42 -10.27
C LEU A 7 -0.08 -2.70 -10.98
N ALA A 8 1.02 -2.75 -10.24
CA ALA A 8 2.34 -3.08 -10.73
C ALA A 8 2.72 -4.52 -10.36
N ILE A 9 3.07 -5.33 -11.35
CA ILE A 9 3.40 -6.75 -11.19
C ILE A 9 4.89 -6.93 -11.52
N MET A 10 5.72 -7.19 -10.50
CA MET A 10 7.17 -7.34 -10.66
C MET A 10 7.59 -8.81 -10.67
N GLY A 11 8.32 -9.23 -11.71
CA GLY A 11 8.83 -10.58 -11.83
C GLY A 11 9.89 -10.89 -10.76
N SER A 12 10.90 -10.03 -10.62
CA SER A 12 11.92 -10.15 -9.56
C SER A 12 12.70 -8.84 -9.36
N GLY A 13 13.47 -8.77 -8.28
CA GLY A 13 14.44 -7.69 -8.08
C GLY A 13 13.79 -6.38 -7.69
N GLU A 14 12.67 -6.46 -6.98
CA GLU A 14 11.89 -5.38 -6.40
C GLU A 14 12.75 -4.42 -5.54
N VAL A 15 13.76 -4.95 -4.85
CA VAL A 15 14.75 -4.19 -4.07
C VAL A 15 16.13 -4.12 -4.74
N ALA A 16 16.18 -4.26 -6.08
CA ALA A 16 17.40 -4.16 -6.87
C ALA A 16 17.56 -2.78 -7.54
N PRO A 17 18.80 -2.32 -7.81
CA PRO A 17 19.05 -1.04 -8.47
C PRO A 17 18.36 -0.86 -9.83
N THR A 18 18.05 -1.96 -10.52
CA THR A 18 17.31 -1.99 -11.79
C THR A 18 15.87 -1.51 -11.63
N MET A 19 15.16 -1.94 -10.57
CA MET A 19 13.78 -1.53 -10.27
C MET A 19 13.68 -0.19 -9.55
N ALA A 20 14.77 0.35 -8.98
CA ALA A 20 14.78 1.68 -8.37
C ALA A 20 14.30 2.79 -9.34
N LYS A 21 14.54 2.65 -10.65
CA LYS A 21 13.98 3.58 -11.66
C LYS A 21 12.47 3.45 -11.83
N VAL A 22 11.95 2.22 -11.82
CA VAL A 22 10.51 1.92 -11.93
C VAL A 22 9.76 2.46 -10.71
N HIS A 23 10.27 2.23 -9.50
CA HIS A 23 9.69 2.80 -8.27
C HIS A 23 9.68 4.34 -8.29
N ARG A 24 10.77 5.00 -8.71
CA ARG A 24 10.78 6.47 -8.85
C ARG A 24 9.76 6.96 -9.88
N ALA A 25 9.56 6.25 -10.98
CA ALA A 25 8.53 6.58 -11.98
C ALA A 25 7.10 6.39 -11.42
N LEU A 26 6.85 5.33 -10.64
CA LEU A 26 5.58 5.12 -9.94
C LEU A 26 5.31 6.22 -8.91
N PHE A 27 6.30 6.60 -8.10
CA PHE A 27 6.19 7.76 -7.19
C PHE A 27 5.97 9.08 -7.94
N GLY A 28 6.54 9.24 -9.14
CA GLY A 28 6.36 10.41 -9.99
C GLY A 28 4.96 10.55 -10.61
N ARG A 29 4.07 9.56 -10.45
CA ARG A 29 2.66 9.65 -10.84
C ARG A 29 1.77 10.37 -9.82
N PHE A 30 2.26 10.63 -8.62
CA PHE A 30 1.54 11.41 -7.62
C PHE A 30 1.90 12.90 -7.74
N GLU A 31 0.91 13.78 -7.72
CA GLU A 31 1.10 15.24 -7.78
C GLU A 31 1.69 15.82 -6.47
N ARG A 32 1.56 15.08 -5.36
CA ARG A 32 1.95 15.49 -4.00
C ARG A 32 3.39 15.12 -3.65
N SER A 33 4.02 15.99 -2.87
CA SER A 33 5.39 15.78 -2.37
C SER A 33 5.50 14.60 -1.41
N GLU A 34 4.48 14.34 -0.58
CA GLU A 34 4.43 13.23 0.36
C GLU A 34 3.48 12.14 -0.12
N VAL A 35 4.01 10.92 -0.22
CA VAL A 35 3.28 9.73 -0.66
C VAL A 35 3.52 8.66 0.41
N PRO A 36 2.60 8.48 1.38
CA PRO A 36 2.68 7.42 2.37
C PRO A 36 2.81 6.06 1.68
N ALA A 37 3.87 5.32 2.02
CA ALA A 37 4.22 4.07 1.36
C ALA A 37 4.49 2.96 2.38
N VAL A 38 3.91 1.77 2.15
CA VAL A 38 3.98 0.64 3.09
C VAL A 38 4.37 -0.65 2.40
N ILE A 39 5.15 -1.48 3.09
CA ILE A 39 5.38 -2.88 2.72
C ILE A 39 4.68 -3.80 3.72
N ILE A 40 3.89 -4.75 3.21
CA ILE A 40 3.24 -5.78 4.03
C ILE A 40 4.19 -6.97 4.18
N ASP A 41 4.49 -7.38 5.41
CA ASP A 41 5.49 -8.41 5.69
C ASP A 41 4.99 -9.87 5.59
N THR A 42 3.67 -10.08 5.48
CA THR A 42 3.04 -11.42 5.38
C THR A 42 3.74 -12.39 4.42
N PRO A 43 4.12 -12.01 3.18
CA PRO A 43 4.66 -12.96 2.21
C PRO A 43 5.93 -13.67 2.70
N TYR A 44 6.73 -13.00 3.54
CA TYR A 44 7.96 -13.53 4.14
C TYR A 44 7.89 -13.68 5.68
N GLY A 45 6.77 -13.37 6.31
CA GLY A 45 6.58 -13.38 7.77
C GLY A 45 6.77 -14.73 8.47
N PHE A 46 6.88 -15.83 7.71
CA PHE A 46 7.25 -17.15 8.21
C PHE A 46 8.76 -17.37 8.41
N GLN A 47 9.61 -16.43 7.95
CA GLN A 47 11.06 -16.57 8.00
C GLN A 47 11.61 -15.98 9.31
N GLU A 48 12.55 -16.69 9.94
CA GLU A 48 13.24 -16.24 11.17
C GLU A 48 13.93 -14.87 11.01
N ASN A 49 14.29 -14.49 9.77
CA ASN A 49 14.90 -13.21 9.43
C ASN A 49 13.92 -12.22 8.76
N ALA A 50 12.61 -12.35 9.00
CA ALA A 50 11.60 -11.44 8.43
C ALA A 50 11.89 -9.96 8.75
N ASP A 51 12.32 -9.65 9.97
CA ASP A 51 12.69 -8.30 10.37
C ASP A 51 13.88 -7.73 9.57
N ASP A 52 14.89 -8.56 9.26
CA ASP A 52 16.01 -8.16 8.40
C ASP A 52 15.56 -7.89 6.96
N LEU A 53 14.61 -8.67 6.44
CA LEU A 53 14.04 -8.48 5.10
C LEU A 53 13.25 -7.17 5.02
N SER A 54 12.43 -6.88 6.05
CA SER A 54 11.75 -5.59 6.21
C SER A 54 12.74 -4.43 6.27
N ALA A 55 13.73 -4.51 7.17
CA ALA A 55 14.72 -3.45 7.38
C ALA A 55 15.56 -3.17 6.12
N ARG A 56 15.99 -4.21 5.41
CA ARG A 56 16.70 -4.06 4.13
C ARG A 56 15.84 -3.42 3.05
N THR A 57 14.54 -3.73 3.01
CA THR A 57 13.62 -3.15 2.04
C THR A 57 13.39 -1.67 2.32
N VAL A 58 13.13 -1.30 3.58
CA VAL A 58 13.02 0.09 4.02
C VAL A 58 14.30 0.88 3.71
N ALA A 59 15.49 0.30 3.97
CA ALA A 59 16.77 0.91 3.64
C ALA A 59 16.93 1.13 2.11
N PHE A 60 16.60 0.16 1.27
CA PHE A 60 16.62 0.33 -0.19
C PHE A 60 15.70 1.48 -0.65
N PHE A 61 14.49 1.56 -0.12
CA PHE A 61 13.54 2.60 -0.49
C PHE A 61 13.97 4.00 -0.03
N ARG A 62 14.55 4.12 1.17
CA ARG A 62 15.18 5.36 1.65
C ARG A 62 16.40 5.75 0.81
N ASP A 63 17.36 4.85 0.64
CA ASP A 63 18.71 5.17 0.15
C ASP A 63 18.81 5.13 -1.39
N SER A 64 18.09 4.22 -2.04
CA SER A 64 18.09 4.08 -3.50
C SER A 64 16.93 4.80 -4.16
N VAL A 65 15.70 4.66 -3.65
CA VAL A 65 14.52 5.30 -4.28
C VAL A 65 14.37 6.77 -3.86
N GLY A 66 14.79 7.13 -2.63
CA GLY A 66 14.62 8.47 -2.06
C GLY A 66 13.23 8.69 -1.44
N ARG A 67 12.49 7.61 -1.17
CA ARG A 67 11.11 7.60 -0.69
C ARG A 67 10.97 6.45 0.32
N PRO A 68 11.05 6.69 1.64
CA PRO A 68 11.03 5.61 2.63
C PRO A 68 9.66 4.93 2.67
N PHE A 69 9.69 3.61 2.81
CA PHE A 69 8.52 2.81 3.16
C PHE A 69 8.47 2.61 4.68
N SER A 70 7.28 2.48 5.26
CA SER A 70 7.08 1.89 6.59
C SER A 70 6.61 0.44 6.47
N VAL A 71 6.67 -0.31 7.57
CA VAL A 71 6.30 -1.74 7.60
C VAL A 71 4.90 -1.88 8.18
N VAL A 72 4.06 -2.66 7.49
CA VAL A 72 2.80 -3.19 8.00
C VAL A 72 3.05 -4.65 8.41
N SER A 73 3.02 -4.89 9.71
CA SER A 73 3.22 -6.23 10.28
C SER A 73 1.89 -6.98 10.33
N TYR A 74 1.76 -8.02 9.50
CA TYR A 74 0.62 -8.94 9.48
C TYR A 74 1.14 -10.32 9.08
N ARG A 75 2.06 -10.88 9.87
CA ARG A 75 2.82 -12.08 9.51
C ARG A 75 1.93 -13.31 9.34
N SER A 76 0.89 -13.45 10.16
CA SER A 76 -0.13 -14.49 10.08
C SER A 76 -1.51 -13.91 10.32
N ARG A 77 -2.56 -14.69 10.01
CA ARG A 77 -3.94 -14.38 10.40
C ARG A 77 -4.22 -14.59 11.90
N ASP A 78 -3.34 -15.33 12.57
CA ASP A 78 -3.44 -15.67 14.00
C ASP A 78 -2.84 -14.55 14.89
N VAL A 79 -3.20 -13.30 14.60
CA VAL A 79 -2.76 -12.11 15.34
C VAL A 79 -3.86 -11.57 16.24
N ALA A 80 -3.50 -10.72 17.21
CA ALA A 80 -4.50 -10.01 18.01
C ALA A 80 -5.35 -9.07 17.12
N PRO A 81 -6.67 -8.90 17.37
CA PRO A 81 -7.53 -8.04 16.54
C PRO A 81 -7.04 -6.60 16.38
N LEU A 82 -6.31 -6.06 17.37
CA LEU A 82 -5.67 -4.75 17.27
C LEU A 82 -4.60 -4.70 16.17
N VAL A 83 -3.76 -5.74 16.04
CA VAL A 83 -2.70 -5.82 15.03
C VAL A 83 -3.31 -5.95 13.62
N GLU A 84 -4.41 -6.67 13.46
CA GLU A 84 -5.15 -6.70 12.20
C GLU A 84 -5.74 -5.33 11.87
N ALA A 85 -6.37 -4.66 12.83
CA ALA A 85 -6.92 -3.31 12.62
C ALA A 85 -5.81 -2.28 12.30
N GLU A 86 -4.66 -2.35 12.96
CA GLU A 86 -3.47 -1.53 12.68
C GLU A 86 -2.94 -1.76 11.26
N ALA A 87 -2.85 -3.02 10.84
CA ALA A 87 -2.44 -3.36 9.48
C ALA A 87 -3.41 -2.79 8.43
N LEU A 88 -4.72 -2.95 8.63
CA LEU A 88 -5.75 -2.44 7.73
C LEU A 88 -5.78 -0.90 7.68
N ALA A 89 -5.67 -0.23 8.83
CA ALA A 89 -5.61 1.23 8.90
C ALA A 89 -4.43 1.78 8.10
N ARG A 90 -3.24 1.18 8.28
CA ARG A 90 -2.02 1.59 7.57
C ARG A 90 -2.07 1.27 6.08
N ILE A 91 -2.66 0.14 5.66
CA ILE A 91 -2.89 -0.16 4.23
C ILE A 91 -3.88 0.85 3.61
N GLY A 92 -4.95 1.21 4.32
CA GLY A 92 -5.95 2.17 3.86
C GLY A 92 -5.39 3.60 3.73
N GLN A 93 -4.55 4.03 4.68
CA GLN A 93 -3.89 5.35 4.67
C GLN A 93 -2.72 5.43 3.68
N ALA A 94 -2.06 4.30 3.40
CA ALA A 94 -1.01 4.23 2.39
C ALA A 94 -1.55 4.63 1.01
N SER A 95 -0.69 5.27 0.23
CA SER A 95 -0.95 5.65 -1.17
C SER A 95 -0.17 4.76 -2.13
N TYR A 96 0.95 4.19 -1.66
CA TYR A 96 1.70 3.13 -2.33
C TYR A 96 1.83 1.92 -1.38
N VAL A 97 1.17 0.81 -1.69
CA VAL A 97 1.30 -0.47 -0.99
C VAL A 97 2.20 -1.43 -1.78
N MET A 98 3.05 -2.20 -1.11
CA MET A 98 3.86 -3.26 -1.72
C MET A 98 3.81 -4.57 -0.94
N ALA A 99 3.85 -5.70 -1.65
CA ALA A 99 4.04 -7.03 -1.06
C ALA A 99 4.99 -7.90 -1.91
N GLY A 100 5.75 -8.78 -1.25
CA GLY A 100 6.82 -9.60 -1.82
C GLY A 100 8.21 -9.20 -1.28
N PRO A 101 9.27 -10.04 -1.40
CA PRO A 101 9.29 -11.44 -1.89
C PRO A 101 8.69 -12.43 -0.87
N GLY A 102 8.80 -13.75 -1.05
CA GLY A 102 8.37 -14.70 -0.01
C GLY A 102 7.84 -16.05 -0.50
N SER A 103 6.76 -16.56 0.12
CA SER A 103 6.08 -17.80 -0.26
C SER A 103 4.63 -17.55 -0.71
N PRO A 104 4.24 -17.94 -1.95
CA PRO A 104 2.86 -17.77 -2.42
C PRO A 104 1.86 -18.56 -1.59
N SER A 105 2.18 -19.81 -1.26
CA SER A 105 1.28 -20.68 -0.51
C SER A 105 1.09 -20.21 0.94
N TYR A 106 2.13 -19.63 1.55
CA TYR A 106 2.02 -19.05 2.88
C TYR A 106 1.14 -17.81 2.86
N LEU A 107 1.41 -16.86 1.96
CA LEU A 107 0.62 -15.63 1.78
C LEU A 107 -0.87 -15.96 1.65
N LEU A 108 -1.24 -16.89 0.75
CA LEU A 108 -2.63 -17.29 0.54
C LEU A 108 -3.28 -17.85 1.81
N ARG A 109 -2.58 -18.67 2.60
CA ARG A 109 -3.12 -19.19 3.87
C ARG A 109 -3.45 -18.08 4.87
N GLN A 110 -2.71 -16.96 4.84
CA GLN A 110 -2.98 -15.82 5.72
C GLN A 110 -4.05 -14.88 5.16
N TRP A 111 -4.15 -14.70 3.84
CA TRP A 111 -5.00 -13.67 3.22
C TRP A 111 -6.34 -14.19 2.66
N ILE A 112 -6.46 -15.45 2.22
CA ILE A 112 -7.75 -15.98 1.73
C ILE A 112 -8.78 -15.99 2.86
N GLY A 113 -9.96 -15.42 2.59
CA GLY A 113 -11.02 -15.22 3.59
C GLY A 113 -10.61 -14.29 4.74
N GLY A 114 -9.60 -13.45 4.53
CA GLY A 114 -9.20 -12.38 5.45
C GLY A 114 -9.39 -11.00 4.81
N PRO A 115 -9.14 -9.90 5.54
CA PRO A 115 -9.49 -8.55 5.10
C PRO A 115 -8.44 -7.90 4.15
N ILE A 116 -7.21 -8.43 4.09
CA ILE A 116 -6.12 -7.83 3.30
C ILE A 116 -6.41 -7.74 1.79
N PRO A 117 -6.94 -8.77 1.09
CA PRO A 117 -7.23 -8.66 -0.34
C PRO A 117 -8.22 -7.55 -0.68
N GLU A 118 -9.22 -7.32 0.18
CA GLU A 118 -10.20 -6.26 -0.06
C GLU A 118 -9.64 -4.88 0.27
N ALA A 119 -8.77 -4.75 1.28
CA ALA A 119 -8.02 -3.51 1.51
C ALA A 119 -7.14 -3.13 0.29
N LEU A 120 -6.49 -4.11 -0.35
CA LEU A 120 -5.73 -3.89 -1.59
C LEU A 120 -6.63 -3.52 -2.78
N ALA A 121 -7.77 -4.19 -2.95
CA ALA A 121 -8.75 -3.88 -4.00
C ALA A 121 -9.33 -2.48 -3.83
N SER A 122 -9.78 -2.15 -2.61
CA SER A 122 -10.29 -0.83 -2.23
C SER A 122 -9.27 0.27 -2.50
N ARG A 123 -7.98 0.06 -2.18
CA ARG A 123 -6.91 1.04 -2.48
C ARG A 123 -6.72 1.28 -3.98
N LEU A 124 -6.81 0.24 -4.82
CA LEU A 124 -6.75 0.35 -6.29
C LEU A 124 -8.01 1.00 -6.89
N MET A 125 -9.17 0.83 -6.25
CA MET A 125 -10.42 1.47 -6.68
C MET A 125 -10.48 2.95 -6.29
N SER A 126 -10.00 3.31 -5.11
CA SER A 126 -10.04 4.67 -4.53
C SER A 126 -8.82 5.55 -4.85
N GLY A 127 -7.94 5.13 -5.77
CA GLY A 127 -6.72 5.86 -6.15
C GLY A 127 -5.51 5.41 -5.32
N GLY A 128 -4.47 4.89 -5.95
CA GLY A 128 -3.30 4.36 -5.28
C GLY A 128 -2.56 3.31 -6.10
N ILE A 129 -1.30 3.06 -5.73
CA ILE A 129 -0.43 2.10 -6.39
C ILE A 129 -0.28 0.86 -5.50
N VAL A 130 -0.53 -0.32 -6.05
CA VAL A 130 -0.22 -1.61 -5.41
C VAL A 130 0.86 -2.31 -6.23
N THR A 131 2.01 -2.60 -5.62
CA THR A 131 3.06 -3.42 -6.24
C THR A 131 3.08 -4.82 -5.64
N MET A 132 2.84 -5.83 -6.46
CA MET A 132 2.98 -7.24 -6.09
C MET A 132 4.21 -7.79 -6.78
N ALA A 133 5.20 -8.21 -6.00
CA ALA A 133 6.48 -8.69 -6.49
C ALA A 133 6.67 -10.18 -6.19
N SER A 134 7.34 -10.90 -7.10
CA SER A 134 7.84 -12.24 -6.84
C SER A 134 6.71 -13.15 -6.31
N ALA A 135 6.84 -13.73 -5.11
CA ALA A 135 5.82 -14.57 -4.51
C ALA A 135 4.42 -13.95 -4.38
N ALA A 136 4.32 -12.63 -4.16
CA ALA A 136 3.03 -11.94 -4.10
C ALA A 136 2.41 -11.73 -5.49
N ALA A 137 3.24 -11.63 -6.55
CA ALA A 137 2.74 -11.58 -7.92
C ALA A 137 2.04 -12.90 -8.30
N VAL A 138 2.58 -14.06 -7.88
CA VAL A 138 1.98 -15.39 -8.13
C VAL A 138 0.53 -15.47 -7.65
N THR A 139 0.17 -14.79 -6.56
CA THR A 139 -1.14 -14.89 -5.92
C THR A 139 -2.23 -14.02 -6.55
N LEU A 140 -1.88 -13.12 -7.48
CA LEU A 140 -2.83 -12.16 -8.08
C LEU A 140 -3.92 -12.79 -8.96
N GLY A 141 -3.66 -13.96 -9.53
CA GLY A 141 -4.48 -14.57 -10.56
C GLY A 141 -5.74 -15.29 -10.04
N VAL A 142 -6.49 -15.89 -10.96
CA VAL A 142 -7.59 -16.84 -10.65
C VAL A 142 -7.05 -18.10 -9.94
N VAL A 143 -5.79 -18.44 -10.19
CA VAL A 143 -5.05 -19.54 -9.58
C VAL A 143 -3.63 -19.11 -9.23
N SER A 144 -3.02 -19.80 -8.29
CA SER A 144 -1.69 -19.52 -7.76
C SER A 144 -0.84 -20.78 -7.68
N MET A 145 0.44 -20.67 -8.00
CA MET A 145 1.38 -21.80 -8.00
C MET A 145 2.04 -21.98 -6.62
N PRO A 146 1.94 -23.18 -6.00
CA PRO A 146 2.70 -23.51 -4.79
C PRO A 146 4.15 -23.86 -5.17
N VAL A 147 4.93 -22.81 -5.43
CA VAL A 147 6.27 -22.89 -6.03
C VAL A 147 7.21 -23.78 -5.22
N TYR A 148 7.30 -23.59 -3.90
CA TYR A 148 8.23 -24.34 -3.06
C TYR A 148 7.81 -25.81 -2.91
N GLU A 149 6.51 -26.09 -2.85
CA GLU A 149 5.98 -27.43 -2.79
C GLU A 149 6.30 -28.21 -4.08
N ILE A 150 6.13 -27.60 -5.26
CA ILE A 150 6.41 -28.23 -6.56
C ILE A 150 7.93 -28.34 -6.82
N TYR A 151 8.71 -27.30 -6.50
CA TYR A 151 10.14 -27.22 -6.82
C TYR A 151 11.04 -27.88 -5.78
N LYS A 152 10.83 -27.62 -4.47
CA LYS A 152 11.70 -28.08 -3.38
C LYS A 152 11.19 -29.35 -2.70
N VAL A 153 9.88 -29.47 -2.46
CA VAL A 153 9.29 -30.67 -1.81
C VAL A 153 9.05 -31.79 -2.84
N GLY A 154 8.84 -31.43 -4.11
CA GLY A 154 8.64 -32.40 -5.20
C GLY A 154 7.18 -32.83 -5.39
N ALA A 155 6.22 -32.02 -4.92
CA ALA A 155 4.79 -32.25 -5.15
C ALA A 155 4.47 -32.30 -6.66
N ALA A 156 3.41 -33.04 -7.00
CA ALA A 156 2.86 -33.03 -8.36
C ALA A 156 2.41 -31.60 -8.74
N PRO A 157 2.54 -31.18 -10.01
CA PRO A 157 2.08 -29.85 -10.42
C PRO A 157 0.57 -29.72 -10.23
N HIS A 158 0.15 -28.72 -9.47
CA HIS A 158 -1.24 -28.40 -9.18
C HIS A 158 -1.38 -26.89 -8.93
N TRP A 159 -2.61 -26.39 -9.01
CA TRP A 159 -2.96 -25.02 -8.69
C TRP A 159 -3.58 -24.93 -7.30
N LEU A 160 -3.29 -23.83 -6.60
CA LEU A 160 -4.12 -23.33 -5.50
C LEU A 160 -5.10 -22.28 -6.05
N GLU A 161 -6.17 -22.01 -5.30
CA GLU A 161 -7.00 -20.81 -5.49
C GLU A 161 -6.13 -19.56 -5.36
N GLY A 162 -6.30 -18.59 -6.27
CA GLY A 162 -5.64 -17.30 -6.20
C GLY A 162 -6.53 -16.23 -5.57
N LEU A 163 -6.02 -15.01 -5.39
CA LEU A 163 -6.80 -13.89 -4.85
C LEU A 163 -7.79 -13.29 -5.86
N ASP A 164 -7.66 -13.65 -7.15
CA ASP A 164 -8.36 -13.13 -8.32
C ASP A 164 -8.48 -11.59 -8.40
N LEU A 165 -7.53 -10.86 -7.79
CA LEU A 165 -7.47 -9.40 -7.89
C LEU A 165 -7.27 -8.96 -9.34
N LEU A 166 -6.50 -9.74 -10.12
CA LEU A 166 -6.25 -9.44 -11.53
C LEU A 166 -7.50 -9.65 -12.41
N GLY A 167 -8.31 -10.68 -12.14
CA GLY A 167 -9.59 -10.89 -12.83
C GLY A 167 -10.63 -9.85 -12.40
N ARG A 168 -10.77 -9.60 -11.09
CA ARG A 168 -11.70 -8.63 -10.51
C ARG A 168 -11.45 -7.19 -10.97
N LEU A 169 -10.20 -6.75 -11.04
CA LEU A 169 -9.85 -5.33 -11.24
C LEU A 169 -9.40 -4.97 -12.65
N ALA A 170 -8.85 -5.92 -13.41
CA ALA A 170 -8.35 -5.71 -14.77
C ALA A 170 -9.05 -6.59 -15.83
N GLY A 171 -10.00 -7.46 -15.45
CA GLY A 171 -10.69 -8.37 -16.37
C GLY A 171 -9.81 -9.49 -16.95
N LEU A 172 -8.59 -9.68 -16.42
CA LEU A 172 -7.62 -10.66 -16.91
C LEU A 172 -7.67 -11.93 -16.05
N ARG A 173 -8.44 -12.93 -16.49
CA ARG A 173 -8.38 -14.29 -15.91
C ARG A 173 -7.04 -14.93 -16.30
N ALA A 174 -6.05 -14.84 -15.43
CA ALA A 174 -4.71 -15.39 -15.67
C ALA A 174 -4.14 -16.09 -14.44
N ALA A 175 -3.19 -17.00 -14.68
CA ALA A 175 -2.19 -17.42 -13.71
C ALA A 175 -0.94 -16.56 -13.89
N VAL A 176 -0.52 -15.85 -12.84
CA VAL A 176 0.65 -14.96 -12.92
C VAL A 176 1.91 -15.77 -12.61
N VAL A 177 2.88 -15.72 -13.52
CA VAL A 177 4.14 -16.47 -13.41
C VAL A 177 5.32 -15.48 -13.45
N PRO A 178 5.73 -14.94 -12.30
CA PRO A 178 6.93 -14.11 -12.16
C PRO A 178 8.19 -14.96 -12.29
N HIS A 179 9.38 -14.34 -12.42
CA HIS A 179 10.64 -15.06 -12.68
C HIS A 179 10.52 -15.95 -13.93
N TYR A 180 9.88 -15.42 -14.99
CA TYR A 180 9.44 -16.23 -16.13
C TYR A 180 10.62 -16.74 -17.00
N ASP A 181 11.66 -15.93 -17.16
CA ASP A 181 12.93 -16.21 -17.84
C ASP A 181 13.98 -16.93 -16.96
N ASN A 182 13.67 -17.23 -15.71
CA ASN A 182 14.66 -17.64 -14.69
C ASN A 182 15.60 -18.78 -15.11
N ALA A 183 16.90 -18.53 -14.97
CA ALA A 183 17.98 -19.45 -15.36
C ALA A 183 18.91 -19.89 -14.20
N GLU A 184 18.56 -19.58 -12.94
CA GLU A 184 19.40 -19.89 -11.77
C GLU A 184 19.72 -21.39 -11.57
N GLY A 185 18.93 -22.30 -12.16
CA GLY A 185 19.16 -23.75 -12.07
C GLY A 185 20.46 -24.23 -12.71
N GLY A 186 21.02 -23.48 -13.66
CA GLY A 186 22.28 -23.76 -14.35
C GLY A 186 22.25 -25.01 -15.24
N ASN A 187 22.17 -26.20 -14.65
CA ASN A 187 22.15 -27.50 -15.35
C ASN A 187 20.76 -28.10 -15.55
N HIS A 188 19.70 -27.42 -15.10
CA HIS A 188 18.30 -27.84 -15.25
C HIS A 188 17.37 -26.65 -15.50
N ASP A 189 16.22 -26.91 -16.12
CA ASP A 189 15.24 -25.87 -16.48
C ASP A 189 14.49 -25.35 -15.25
N THR A 190 14.77 -24.09 -14.87
CA THR A 190 14.13 -23.35 -13.78
C THR A 190 13.31 -22.16 -14.26
N ARG A 191 13.04 -22.06 -15.56
CA ARG A 191 12.17 -21.02 -16.11
C ARG A 191 10.77 -21.15 -15.54
N PHE A 192 9.98 -20.09 -15.72
CA PHE A 192 8.57 -20.05 -15.33
C PHE A 192 8.39 -20.20 -13.82
N CYS A 193 9.12 -19.42 -13.03
CA CYS A 193 9.10 -19.51 -11.55
C CYS A 193 9.55 -20.89 -11.02
N TYR A 194 10.74 -21.33 -11.40
CA TYR A 194 11.43 -22.55 -10.93
C TYR A 194 10.80 -23.90 -11.30
N VAL A 195 9.63 -23.96 -11.95
CA VAL A 195 9.00 -25.26 -12.27
C VAL A 195 9.49 -25.89 -13.58
N GLY A 196 9.94 -25.07 -14.54
CA GLY A 196 10.44 -25.50 -15.85
C GLY A 196 9.34 -25.94 -16.83
N GLU A 197 9.65 -25.95 -18.13
CA GLU A 197 8.71 -26.18 -19.24
C GLU A 197 7.85 -27.44 -19.05
N ARG A 198 8.46 -28.56 -18.64
CA ARG A 198 7.76 -29.83 -18.44
C ARG A 198 6.62 -29.71 -17.42
N ARG A 199 6.84 -28.98 -16.32
CA ARG A 199 5.82 -28.79 -15.29
C ARG A 199 4.83 -27.70 -15.69
N LEU A 200 5.29 -26.61 -16.33
CA LEU A 200 4.40 -25.57 -16.82
C LEU A 200 3.34 -26.12 -17.79
N ARG A 201 3.70 -27.01 -18.73
CA ARG A 201 2.71 -27.64 -19.62
C ARG A 201 1.64 -28.46 -18.90
N ILE A 202 2.00 -29.11 -17.79
CA ILE A 202 1.04 -29.85 -16.97
C ILE A 202 0.09 -28.85 -16.29
N LEU A 203 0.64 -27.77 -15.73
CA LEU A 203 -0.14 -26.69 -15.10
C LEU A 203 -1.05 -25.96 -16.09
N GLU A 204 -0.59 -25.68 -17.32
CA GLU A 204 -1.40 -25.12 -18.41
C GLU A 204 -2.62 -26.00 -18.72
N GLY A 205 -2.44 -27.33 -18.76
CA GLY A 205 -3.53 -28.28 -18.96
C GLY A 205 -4.48 -28.44 -17.76
N LEU A 206 -4.19 -27.78 -16.64
CA LEU A 206 -5.00 -27.73 -15.42
C LEU A 206 -5.57 -26.33 -15.16
N LEU A 207 -5.38 -25.36 -16.06
CA LEU A 207 -5.96 -24.02 -15.93
C LEU A 207 -7.49 -24.06 -16.04
N PRO A 208 -8.21 -23.20 -15.29
CA PRO A 208 -9.65 -23.01 -15.50
C PRO A 208 -9.97 -22.50 -16.92
N ASP A 209 -11.18 -22.79 -17.40
CA ASP A 209 -11.63 -22.34 -18.73
C ASP A 209 -11.49 -20.82 -18.90
N GLY A 210 -10.96 -20.43 -20.07
CA GLY A 210 -10.69 -19.03 -20.41
C GLY A 210 -9.49 -18.39 -19.69
N ALA A 211 -8.80 -19.11 -18.79
CA ALA A 211 -7.59 -18.61 -18.15
C ALA A 211 -6.33 -18.84 -19.01
N PHE A 212 -5.32 -17.98 -18.83
CA PHE A 212 -4.04 -18.05 -19.54
C PHE A 212 -2.85 -17.81 -18.60
N VAL A 213 -1.62 -18.06 -19.06
CA VAL A 213 -0.40 -17.76 -18.31
C VAL A 213 0.07 -16.33 -18.62
N LEU A 214 0.19 -15.50 -17.59
CA LEU A 214 0.79 -14.16 -17.66
C LEU A 214 2.18 -14.21 -17.04
N GLY A 215 3.19 -14.40 -17.89
CA GLY A 215 4.60 -14.41 -17.52
C GLY A 215 5.18 -13.02 -17.33
N VAL A 216 5.97 -12.81 -16.27
CA VAL A 216 6.77 -11.59 -16.08
C VAL A 216 8.21 -11.97 -15.79
N ASP A 217 9.13 -11.51 -16.63
CA ASP A 217 10.56 -11.83 -16.53
C ASP A 217 11.22 -11.20 -15.28
N GLY A 218 12.39 -11.70 -14.91
CA GLY A 218 13.21 -11.13 -13.85
C GLY A 218 13.57 -9.67 -14.13
N HIS A 219 13.70 -8.86 -13.07
CA HIS A 219 13.95 -7.42 -13.16
C HIS A 219 13.03 -6.69 -14.18
N THR A 220 11.77 -7.13 -14.26
CA THR A 220 10.75 -6.59 -15.16
C THR A 220 9.46 -6.36 -14.39
N CYS A 221 8.74 -5.31 -14.77
CA CYS A 221 7.49 -4.85 -14.19
C CYS A 221 6.45 -4.67 -15.30
N LEU A 222 5.29 -5.29 -15.13
CA LEU A 222 4.07 -4.95 -15.87
C LEU A 222 3.28 -3.93 -15.06
N LEU A 223 3.08 -2.74 -15.60
CA LEU A 223 2.23 -1.70 -15.01
C LEU A 223 0.86 -1.78 -15.68
N LEU A 224 -0.20 -1.96 -14.89
CA LEU A 224 -1.59 -1.92 -15.34
C LEU A 224 -2.24 -0.66 -14.76
N ASP A 225 -2.56 0.30 -15.62
CA ASP A 225 -3.28 1.52 -15.28
C ASP A 225 -4.78 1.27 -15.42
N LEU A 226 -5.47 1.13 -14.29
CA LEU A 226 -6.87 0.73 -14.21
C LEU A 226 -7.84 1.89 -14.51
N GLU A 227 -7.34 3.13 -14.54
CA GLU A 227 -8.12 4.31 -14.91
C GLU A 227 -8.00 4.59 -16.42
N ALA A 228 -6.79 4.51 -16.97
CA ALA A 228 -6.55 4.69 -18.40
C ALA A 228 -6.85 3.42 -19.24
N GLY A 229 -6.97 2.25 -18.61
CA GLY A 229 -7.12 0.96 -19.30
C GLY A 229 -5.86 0.52 -20.05
N THR A 230 -4.69 1.08 -19.70
CA THR A 230 -3.41 0.84 -20.38
C THR A 230 -2.53 -0.13 -19.61
N ALA A 231 -1.63 -0.78 -20.35
CA ALA A 231 -0.60 -1.65 -19.82
C ALA A 231 0.75 -1.22 -20.41
N SER A 232 1.79 -1.16 -19.59
CA SER A 232 3.15 -0.91 -20.06
C SER A 232 4.19 -1.80 -19.39
N VAL A 233 5.26 -2.12 -20.12
CA VAL A 233 6.33 -3.01 -19.66
C VAL A 233 7.58 -2.18 -19.40
N ALA A 234 8.15 -2.30 -18.20
CA ALA A 234 9.37 -1.61 -17.81
C ALA A 234 10.37 -2.56 -17.15
N GLY A 235 11.67 -2.31 -17.31
CA GLY A 235 12.73 -3.15 -16.76
C GLY A 235 13.67 -3.70 -17.82
N LEU A 236 14.18 -4.93 -17.61
CA LEU A 236 15.23 -5.53 -18.46
C LEU A 236 14.73 -6.61 -19.43
N GLY A 237 13.68 -7.34 -19.08
CA GLY A 237 13.10 -8.42 -19.89
C GLY A 237 11.79 -8.01 -20.56
N GLY A 238 10.81 -8.91 -20.57
CA GLY A 238 9.47 -8.67 -21.08
C GLY A 238 8.35 -9.30 -20.26
N VAL A 239 7.15 -9.22 -20.84
CA VAL A 239 5.92 -9.84 -20.37
C VAL A 239 5.46 -10.83 -21.42
N THR A 240 5.11 -12.05 -21.02
CA THR A 240 4.64 -13.09 -21.94
C THR A 240 3.19 -13.43 -21.67
N VAL A 241 2.32 -13.31 -22.67
CA VAL A 241 0.98 -13.90 -22.65
C VAL A 241 1.08 -15.29 -23.30
N ARG A 242 0.70 -16.35 -22.58
CA ARG A 242 0.81 -17.73 -23.08
C ARG A 242 -0.48 -18.53 -22.87
N SER A 243 -0.91 -19.23 -23.91
CA SER A 243 -2.10 -20.09 -23.88
C SER A 243 -1.94 -21.31 -24.79
N GLY A 244 -2.25 -22.49 -24.27
CA GLY A 244 -2.14 -23.77 -24.98
C GLY A 244 -0.77 -23.96 -25.66
N GLY A 245 0.32 -23.80 -24.90
CA GLY A 245 1.70 -23.97 -25.37
C GLY A 245 2.24 -22.88 -26.29
N ARG A 246 1.43 -21.89 -26.71
CA ARG A 246 1.81 -20.78 -27.60
C ARG A 246 1.93 -19.49 -26.81
N SER A 247 2.86 -18.64 -27.19
CA SER A 247 3.22 -17.42 -26.47
C SER A 247 3.18 -16.20 -27.39
N ALA A 248 2.90 -15.03 -26.83
CA ALA A 248 3.18 -13.72 -27.40
C ALA A 248 3.97 -12.89 -26.39
N VAL A 249 5.03 -12.21 -26.84
CA VAL A 249 6.01 -11.53 -25.96
C VAL A 249 6.00 -10.02 -26.19
N PHE A 250 5.89 -9.28 -25.10
CA PHE A 250 5.89 -7.82 -25.04
C PHE A 250 7.17 -7.35 -24.32
N PRO A 251 8.21 -6.89 -25.03
CA PRO A 251 9.47 -6.47 -24.41
C PRO A 251 9.32 -5.18 -23.59
N SER A 252 10.27 -4.92 -22.69
CA SER A 252 10.42 -3.61 -22.01
C SER A 252 10.37 -2.45 -23.00
N GLY A 253 9.59 -1.42 -22.66
CA GLY A 253 9.22 -0.31 -23.53
C GLY A 253 7.92 -0.50 -24.33
N SER A 254 7.27 -1.67 -24.25
CA SER A 254 5.95 -1.88 -24.85
C SER A 254 4.87 -1.08 -24.11
N GLU A 255 3.99 -0.43 -24.87
CA GLU A 255 2.74 0.18 -24.41
C GLU A 255 1.57 -0.42 -25.20
N LEU A 256 0.52 -0.83 -24.50
CA LEU A 256 -0.67 -1.46 -25.06
C LEU A 256 -1.88 -1.25 -24.14
N THR A 257 -3.05 -1.78 -24.47
CA THR A 257 -4.20 -1.78 -23.55
C THR A 257 -4.23 -3.05 -22.70
N ILE A 258 -4.87 -2.98 -21.53
CA ILE A 258 -5.15 -4.16 -20.70
C ILE A 258 -5.98 -5.17 -21.50
N GLU A 259 -6.95 -4.70 -22.29
CA GLU A 259 -7.74 -5.54 -23.20
C GLU A 259 -6.86 -6.28 -24.22
N ALA A 260 -5.82 -5.64 -24.77
CA ALA A 260 -4.95 -6.26 -25.76
C ALA A 260 -4.20 -7.49 -25.22
N LEU A 261 -3.84 -7.51 -23.93
CA LEU A 261 -3.29 -8.71 -23.27
C LEU A 261 -4.30 -9.86 -23.25
N GLY A 262 -5.55 -9.58 -22.86
CA GLY A 262 -6.63 -10.58 -22.86
C GLY A 262 -7.03 -11.03 -24.27
N ALA A 263 -6.99 -10.13 -25.26
CA ALA A 263 -7.25 -10.44 -26.66
C ALA A 263 -6.14 -11.31 -27.26
N ALA A 264 -4.87 -11.06 -26.90
CA ALA A 264 -3.76 -11.94 -27.29
C ALA A 264 -3.95 -13.35 -26.72
N ALA A 265 -4.35 -13.49 -25.46
CA ALA A 265 -4.62 -14.78 -24.83
C ALA A 265 -5.73 -15.58 -25.56
N ARG A 266 -6.81 -14.91 -25.98
CA ARG A 266 -7.91 -15.53 -26.75
C ARG A 266 -7.46 -16.01 -28.13
N ARG A 267 -6.79 -15.14 -28.92
CA ARG A 267 -6.25 -15.53 -30.24
C ARG A 267 -5.28 -16.72 -30.15
N LEU A 268 -4.40 -16.68 -29.15
CA LEU A 268 -3.47 -17.78 -28.87
C LEU A 268 -4.23 -19.07 -28.55
N ALA A 269 -5.27 -19.04 -27.70
CA ALA A 269 -6.08 -20.23 -27.42
C ALA A 269 -6.68 -20.85 -28.69
N GLU A 270 -7.28 -20.01 -29.54
CA GLU A 270 -8.09 -20.40 -30.71
C GLU A 270 -7.33 -21.13 -31.85
N GLY A 271 -6.00 -21.01 -31.95
CA GLY A 271 -5.26 -21.55 -33.10
C GLY A 271 -4.39 -20.54 -33.84
N GLN A 272 -4.61 -19.25 -33.61
CA GLN A 272 -4.10 -18.20 -34.49
C GLN A 272 -2.61 -17.94 -34.20
N ALA A 273 -1.77 -18.11 -35.23
CA ALA A 273 -0.35 -17.79 -35.16
C ALA A 273 -0.12 -16.27 -35.09
N GLU A 274 1.00 -15.85 -34.52
CA GLU A 274 1.34 -14.43 -34.40
C GLU A 274 1.48 -13.75 -35.78
N ALA A 275 0.62 -12.78 -36.05
CA ALA A 275 1.08 -11.57 -36.71
C ALA A 275 1.79 -10.73 -35.65
N ALA A 276 3.08 -10.45 -35.86
CA ALA A 276 3.86 -9.62 -34.94
C ALA A 276 3.21 -8.23 -34.82
N VAL A 277 2.84 -7.84 -33.59
CA VAL A 277 2.37 -6.48 -33.32
C VAL A 277 3.58 -5.55 -33.25
N MET A 278 4.02 -5.11 -34.43
CA MET A 278 5.07 -4.10 -34.61
C MET A 278 4.56 -3.02 -35.55
N GLY A 279 4.09 -1.93 -34.95
CA GLY A 279 3.91 -0.63 -35.62
C GLY A 279 2.57 -0.40 -36.31
N ASP A 280 1.65 0.25 -35.60
CA ASP A 280 0.79 1.30 -36.17
C ASP A 280 0.93 2.57 -35.29
N THR A 281 2.14 3.14 -35.27
CA THR A 281 2.36 4.51 -34.85
C THR A 281 2.06 5.44 -36.02
N GLU A 282 0.81 5.87 -36.18
CA GLU A 282 0.50 6.95 -37.12
C GLU A 282 1.14 8.27 -36.64
N ALA A 283 2.23 8.64 -37.30
CA ALA A 283 2.93 9.90 -37.08
C ALA A 283 2.16 11.07 -37.72
N ALA A 284 1.30 11.73 -36.95
CA ALA A 284 0.71 13.02 -37.31
C ALA A 284 1.59 14.19 -36.83
N ALA A 285 2.70 14.45 -37.54
CA ALA A 285 3.59 15.57 -37.25
C ALA A 285 3.65 16.56 -38.44
N VAL A 286 2.87 17.66 -38.37
CA VAL A 286 3.04 18.83 -39.25
C VAL A 286 2.79 20.13 -38.48
N SER A 287 3.86 20.95 -38.33
CA SER A 287 3.91 22.39 -37.98
C SER A 287 2.99 22.95 -36.87
N GLY A 288 3.48 23.71 -35.88
CA GLY A 288 4.55 24.70 -35.99
C GLY A 288 3.93 26.10 -36.13
N GLY A 289 3.80 26.83 -35.01
CA GLY A 289 3.25 28.17 -34.97
C GLY A 289 3.45 28.81 -33.59
N ALA A 290 4.28 29.84 -33.53
CA ALA A 290 4.54 30.62 -32.31
C ALA A 290 3.45 31.69 -32.08
N ASP A 291 3.49 32.28 -30.88
CA ASP A 291 2.85 33.55 -30.50
C ASP A 291 1.32 33.67 -30.64
N ARG A 292 0.63 33.59 -29.50
CA ARG A 292 -0.18 34.71 -28.92
C ARG A 292 -0.98 34.23 -27.71
N TRP A 293 -0.56 34.62 -26.51
CA TRP A 293 -1.46 34.69 -25.36
C TRP A 293 -1.74 36.16 -25.03
N GLY A 294 -2.99 36.59 -25.20
CA GLY A 294 -3.40 37.96 -24.92
C GLY A 294 -4.87 38.06 -24.57
N GLY A 295 -5.19 38.83 -23.53
CA GLY A 295 -6.52 39.42 -23.37
C GLY A 295 -7.56 38.62 -22.60
N SER A 296 -7.44 38.61 -21.27
CA SER A 296 -8.53 38.86 -20.31
C SER A 296 -9.99 38.94 -20.82
N ALA A 297 -10.88 38.15 -20.21
CA ALA A 297 -12.22 38.62 -19.83
C ALA A 297 -12.63 38.09 -18.45
N ARG A 298 -13.21 38.96 -17.62
CA ARG A 298 -13.70 38.65 -16.27
C ARG A 298 -15.24 38.60 -16.26
N SER A 299 -15.81 37.59 -15.63
CA SER A 299 -17.03 37.68 -14.81
C SER A 299 -17.12 36.41 -13.94
N GLY A 300 -17.54 36.42 -12.67
CA GLY A 300 -18.11 37.52 -11.87
C GLY A 300 -19.50 37.16 -11.39
N GLY A 301 -19.63 36.35 -10.32
CA GLY A 301 -20.92 35.90 -9.81
C GLY A 301 -20.84 35.29 -8.41
N SER A 302 -21.51 35.94 -7.45
CA SER A 302 -21.57 35.62 -6.01
C SER A 302 -22.95 36.12 -5.50
N VAL A 303 -23.55 35.65 -4.40
CA VAL A 303 -22.98 35.10 -3.15
C VAL A 303 -23.83 33.92 -2.63
N ALA A 304 -23.41 33.37 -1.49
CA ALA A 304 -24.12 32.49 -0.56
C ALA A 304 -25.61 32.81 -0.30
N ASN A 305 -26.31 31.85 0.30
CA ASN A 305 -27.41 32.15 1.22
C ASN A 305 -27.44 31.16 2.41
N LEU A 306 -27.90 31.62 3.58
CA LEU A 306 -27.89 30.89 4.85
C LEU A 306 -29.24 31.01 5.59
N SER A 307 -29.55 30.00 6.42
CA SER A 307 -30.40 30.05 7.64
C SER A 307 -31.91 29.71 7.58
N GLY A 308 -32.22 28.41 7.77
CA GLY A 308 -33.21 27.85 8.73
C GLY A 308 -34.73 28.14 8.60
N PRO A 309 -35.58 27.59 9.51
CA PRO A 309 -35.36 26.48 10.47
C PRO A 309 -36.43 25.35 10.42
N GLY A 310 -36.12 24.19 11.00
CA GLY A 310 -37.11 23.21 11.48
C GLY A 310 -37.60 22.12 10.51
N GLY A 311 -37.26 20.86 10.82
CA GLY A 311 -37.74 19.67 10.12
C GLY A 311 -36.80 18.49 10.35
N GLY A 312 -37.32 17.33 10.79
CA GLY A 312 -36.51 16.17 11.14
C GLY A 312 -35.70 15.66 9.93
N ARG A 313 -34.38 15.47 10.12
CA ARG A 313 -33.51 14.91 9.09
C ARG A 313 -33.69 13.40 9.00
N ALA A 314 -34.29 12.93 7.91
CA ALA A 314 -33.96 11.61 7.39
C ALA A 314 -32.49 11.63 6.93
N GLY A 315 -31.72 10.60 7.29
CA GLY A 315 -30.28 10.53 7.01
C GLY A 315 -29.95 10.50 5.52
N GLY A 316 -28.75 11.00 5.19
CA GLY A 316 -28.16 10.82 3.86
C GLY A 316 -27.64 9.40 3.63
N PRO A 317 -26.99 9.13 2.48
CA PRO A 317 -26.22 7.92 2.25
C PRO A 317 -25.20 7.67 3.37
N LEU A 318 -25.02 6.40 3.77
CA LEU A 318 -24.06 6.02 4.82
C LEU A 318 -22.65 6.57 4.55
N ALA A 319 -22.20 6.46 3.30
CA ALA A 319 -20.88 6.94 2.88
C ALA A 319 -20.64 8.42 3.15
N ASP A 320 -21.65 9.28 2.97
CA ASP A 320 -21.54 10.72 3.23
C ASP A 320 -21.39 11.00 4.73
N GLU A 321 -22.12 10.25 5.57
CA GLU A 321 -22.08 10.39 7.02
C GLU A 321 -20.78 9.82 7.62
N VAL A 322 -20.31 8.67 7.12
CA VAL A 322 -19.00 8.10 7.44
C VAL A 322 -17.88 9.09 7.11
N ALA A 323 -17.91 9.71 5.92
CA ALA A 323 -16.93 10.70 5.51
C ALA A 323 -16.98 11.99 6.36
N ARG A 324 -18.19 12.42 6.76
CA ARG A 324 -18.40 13.56 7.67
C ARG A 324 -17.82 13.30 9.05
N LEU A 325 -18.09 12.11 9.61
CA LEU A 325 -17.63 11.70 10.94
C LEU A 325 -16.11 11.48 10.95
N GLU A 326 -15.55 10.86 9.92
CA GLU A 326 -14.09 10.78 9.72
C GLU A 326 -13.46 12.18 9.66
N GLY A 327 -13.98 13.09 8.84
CA GLY A 327 -13.46 14.46 8.76
C GLY A 327 -13.51 15.20 10.10
N THR A 328 -14.56 14.95 10.90
CA THR A 328 -14.71 15.50 12.25
C THR A 328 -13.66 14.91 13.21
N PHE A 329 -13.48 13.59 13.20
CA PHE A 329 -12.48 12.88 13.99
C PHE A 329 -11.05 13.35 13.70
N ILE A 330 -10.70 13.49 12.41
CA ILE A 330 -9.36 13.90 11.97
C ILE A 330 -9.07 15.32 12.46
N ALA A 331 -9.96 16.28 12.21
CA ALA A 331 -9.77 17.66 12.66
C ALA A 331 -9.70 17.79 14.19
N ALA A 332 -10.41 16.93 14.93
CA ALA A 332 -10.37 16.88 16.38
C ALA A 332 -9.04 16.33 16.91
N LEU A 333 -8.51 15.23 16.34
CA LEU A 333 -7.17 14.74 16.69
C LEU A 333 -6.08 15.75 16.37
N ASP A 334 -6.12 16.35 15.17
CA ASP A 334 -5.10 17.30 14.71
C ASP A 334 -5.09 18.61 15.56
N SER A 335 -6.18 18.90 16.28
CA SER A 335 -6.30 20.02 17.23
C SER A 335 -6.18 19.61 18.71
N GLY A 336 -6.01 18.32 19.01
CA GLY A 336 -5.89 17.77 20.36
C GLY A 336 -7.22 17.66 21.13
N ASP A 337 -8.37 17.88 20.50
CA ASP A 337 -9.68 17.72 21.12
C ASP A 337 -10.12 16.24 21.11
N VAL A 338 -9.59 15.49 22.07
CA VAL A 338 -9.92 14.07 22.27
C VAL A 338 -11.44 13.87 22.52
N GLY A 339 -12.13 14.86 23.09
CA GLY A 339 -13.57 14.79 23.35
C GLY A 339 -14.39 14.74 22.06
N ILE A 340 -14.09 15.64 21.11
CA ILE A 340 -14.74 15.65 19.79
C ILE A 340 -14.33 14.41 18.98
N ALA A 341 -13.07 13.96 19.06
CA ALA A 341 -12.62 12.75 18.38
C ALA A 341 -13.37 11.49 18.86
N VAL A 342 -13.47 11.29 20.18
CA VAL A 342 -14.25 10.18 20.76
C VAL A 342 -15.75 10.31 20.46
N GLY A 343 -16.30 11.52 20.46
CA GLY A 343 -17.68 11.77 20.04
C GLY A 343 -17.95 11.28 18.61
N ALA A 344 -17.08 11.63 17.64
CA ALA A 344 -17.22 11.20 16.26
C ALA A 344 -17.09 9.67 16.07
N LEU A 345 -16.32 8.98 16.92
CA LEU A 345 -16.28 7.50 16.96
C LEU A 345 -17.60 6.90 17.46
N ILE A 346 -18.18 7.45 18.53
CA ILE A 346 -19.44 6.97 19.11
C ILE A 346 -20.61 7.21 18.14
N ASP A 347 -20.66 8.37 17.49
CA ASP A 347 -21.65 8.67 16.45
C ASP A 347 -21.54 7.67 15.28
N LEU A 348 -20.33 7.33 14.85
CA LEU A 348 -20.10 6.37 13.76
C LEU A 348 -20.47 4.93 14.16
N GLU A 349 -20.12 4.52 15.38
CA GLU A 349 -20.50 3.22 15.93
C GLU A 349 -22.03 3.09 16.07
N THR A 350 -22.70 4.16 16.51
CA THR A 350 -24.18 4.21 16.60
C THR A 350 -24.84 4.00 15.24
N GLU A 351 -24.35 4.63 14.17
CA GLU A 351 -24.92 4.48 12.82
C GLU A 351 -24.62 3.10 12.18
N VAL A 352 -23.44 2.53 12.45
CA VAL A 352 -23.10 1.15 12.07
C VAL A 352 -24.02 0.16 12.80
N GLU A 353 -24.16 0.28 14.11
CA GLU A 353 -24.99 -0.60 14.94
C GLU A 353 -26.49 -0.48 14.60
N ALA A 354 -26.96 0.72 14.24
CA ALA A 354 -28.33 0.94 13.75
C ALA A 354 -28.62 0.13 12.46
N ARG A 355 -27.66 0.06 11.54
CA ARG A 355 -27.77 -0.69 10.29
C ARG A 355 -27.70 -2.20 10.48
N ILE A 356 -26.73 -2.69 11.26
CA ILE A 356 -26.64 -4.10 11.66
C ILE A 356 -27.97 -4.54 12.29
N ARG A 357 -28.52 -3.73 13.21
CA ARG A 357 -29.81 -4.00 13.87
C ARG A 357 -31.01 -3.99 12.92
N SER A 358 -30.93 -3.26 11.80
CA SER A 358 -31.94 -3.28 10.74
C SER A 358 -31.85 -4.52 9.83
N GLY A 359 -30.78 -5.32 9.97
CA GLY A 359 -30.50 -6.45 9.09
C GLY A 359 -29.91 -6.05 7.73
N GLU A 360 -29.23 -4.89 7.67
CA GLU A 360 -28.47 -4.50 6.48
C GLU A 360 -27.21 -5.38 6.36
N ASP A 361 -26.98 -5.91 5.16
CA ASP A 361 -25.83 -6.72 4.76
C ASP A 361 -25.36 -6.13 3.42
N SER A 362 -24.40 -5.20 3.49
CA SER A 362 -24.04 -4.31 2.38
C SER A 362 -22.53 -3.97 2.38
N PRO A 363 -21.88 -3.82 1.20
CA PRO A 363 -20.50 -3.38 1.11
C PRO A 363 -20.25 -1.99 1.74
N GLU A 364 -21.28 -1.15 1.77
CA GLU A 364 -21.26 0.15 2.44
C GLU A 364 -21.13 0.00 3.96
N LEU A 365 -21.82 -0.98 4.56
CA LEU A 365 -21.73 -1.29 5.99
C LEU A 365 -20.39 -1.93 6.36
N ASP A 366 -19.89 -2.87 5.55
CA ASP A 366 -18.53 -3.42 5.69
C ASP A 366 -17.46 -2.30 5.66
N GLY A 367 -17.61 -1.36 4.73
CA GLY A 367 -16.74 -0.20 4.60
C GLY A 367 -16.82 0.75 5.80
N ALA A 368 -17.99 0.91 6.41
CA ALA A 368 -18.20 1.72 7.61
C ALA A 368 -17.60 1.05 8.86
N GLU A 369 -17.77 -0.27 9.04
CA GLU A 369 -17.10 -1.04 10.09
C GLU A 369 -15.57 -0.95 9.97
N ALA A 370 -15.02 -1.17 8.77
CA ALA A 370 -13.60 -1.06 8.52
C ALA A 370 -13.07 0.36 8.83
N ARG A 371 -13.85 1.40 8.50
CA ARG A 371 -13.51 2.78 8.84
C ARG A 371 -13.49 3.00 10.35
N LEU A 372 -14.52 2.58 11.08
CA LEU A 372 -14.60 2.72 12.53
C LEU A 372 -13.38 2.09 13.22
N ARG A 373 -13.02 0.85 12.84
CA ARG A 373 -11.83 0.17 13.37
C ARG A 373 -10.54 0.94 13.09
N ALA A 374 -10.39 1.52 11.89
CA ALA A 374 -9.21 2.32 11.52
C ALA A 374 -9.11 3.65 12.30
N LEU A 375 -10.25 4.30 12.61
CA LEU A 375 -10.26 5.51 13.44
C LEU A 375 -9.95 5.18 14.92
N ILE A 376 -10.47 4.07 15.46
CA ILE A 376 -10.11 3.58 16.81
C ILE A 376 -8.60 3.34 16.92
N VAL A 377 -7.98 2.72 15.91
CA VAL A 377 -6.52 2.55 15.84
C VAL A 377 -5.80 3.91 15.84
N ARG A 378 -6.21 4.85 15.00
CA ARG A 378 -5.55 6.17 14.91
C ARG A 378 -5.65 6.95 16.23
N LEU A 379 -6.77 6.81 16.96
CA LEU A 379 -6.89 7.34 18.32
C LEU A 379 -5.91 6.64 19.28
N GLY A 380 -5.76 5.32 19.18
CA GLY A 380 -4.80 4.53 19.94
C GLY A 380 -3.33 4.92 19.67
N GLU A 381 -2.96 5.16 18.41
CA GLU A 381 -1.62 5.64 18.03
C GLU A 381 -1.35 7.04 18.58
N ALA A 382 -2.29 8.00 18.39
CA ALA A 382 -2.17 9.34 18.97
C ALA A 382 -2.13 9.32 20.51
N ALA A 383 -2.89 8.43 21.14
CA ALA A 383 -2.85 8.21 22.58
C ALA A 383 -1.54 7.55 23.03
N ALA A 384 -0.90 6.69 22.23
CA ALA A 384 0.39 6.09 22.57
C ALA A 384 1.51 7.14 22.63
N ASP A 385 1.53 8.11 21.71
CA ASP A 385 2.47 9.24 21.75
C ASP A 385 2.23 10.16 22.95
N GLY A 386 0.96 10.37 23.36
CA GLY A 386 0.60 11.21 24.51
C GLY A 386 0.68 10.54 25.88
N LEU A 387 0.45 9.22 25.97
CA LEU A 387 0.42 8.43 27.21
C LEU A 387 1.72 7.65 27.48
N GLY A 388 2.54 7.41 26.44
CA GLY A 388 3.70 6.51 26.50
C GLY A 388 4.73 6.92 27.55
N ASP A 389 5.04 8.22 27.62
CA ASP A 389 5.67 8.86 28.79
C ASP A 389 5.49 10.39 28.71
N PRO A 390 4.66 11.02 29.57
CA PRO A 390 4.53 12.47 29.63
C PRO A 390 5.87 13.18 29.91
N GLY A 391 6.83 12.50 30.55
CA GLY A 391 8.18 12.99 30.73
C GLY A 391 8.90 13.25 29.40
N ARG A 392 8.77 12.33 28.43
CA ARG A 392 9.40 12.45 27.11
C ARG A 392 8.87 13.64 26.30
N ALA A 393 7.58 13.97 26.45
CA ALA A 393 6.98 15.13 25.78
C ALA A 393 7.52 16.48 26.32
N ILE A 394 7.83 16.55 27.62
CA ILE A 394 8.36 17.77 28.25
C ILE A 394 9.90 17.82 28.33
N GLU A 395 10.59 16.70 28.07
CA GLU A 395 12.04 16.55 28.19
C GLU A 395 12.85 17.66 27.51
N PRO A 396 12.58 18.10 26.26
CA PRO A 396 13.35 19.16 25.63
C PRO A 396 13.25 20.50 26.38
N TYR A 397 12.08 20.80 26.95
CA TYR A 397 11.84 22.03 27.70
C TYR A 397 12.47 21.97 29.08
N VAL A 398 12.37 20.84 29.77
CA VAL A 398 13.01 20.61 31.08
C VAL A 398 14.53 20.64 30.94
N ALA A 399 15.10 19.98 29.93
CA ALA A 399 16.53 20.02 29.64
C ALA A 399 17.03 21.45 29.35
N THR A 400 16.26 22.24 28.60
CA THR A 400 16.58 23.67 28.35
C THR A 400 16.59 24.49 29.65
N LEU A 401 15.60 24.29 30.54
CA LEU A 401 15.55 24.98 31.83
C LEU A 401 16.68 24.54 32.78
N LEU A 402 17.03 23.25 32.80
CA LEU A 402 18.17 22.74 33.57
C LEU A 402 19.51 23.30 33.06
N ALA A 403 19.69 23.44 31.74
CA ALA A 403 20.88 24.08 31.18
C ALA A 403 20.99 25.57 31.57
N LEU A 404 19.88 26.32 31.53
CA LEU A 404 19.83 27.71 32.01
C LEU A 404 20.13 27.83 33.50
N ARG A 405 19.66 26.87 34.32
CA ARG A 405 19.97 26.81 35.76
C ARG A 405 21.45 26.57 36.00
N GLU A 406 22.09 25.64 35.30
CA GLU A 406 23.53 25.38 35.46
C GLU A 406 24.39 26.56 34.97
N GLN A 407 23.98 27.26 33.91
CA GLN A 407 24.61 28.52 33.51
C GLN A 407 24.51 29.58 34.61
N ALA A 408 23.32 29.78 35.21
CA ALA A 408 23.15 30.72 36.33
C ALA A 408 24.02 30.34 37.55
N ARG A 409 24.21 29.05 37.85
CA ARG A 409 25.14 28.59 38.90
C ARG A 409 26.59 28.89 38.56
N ALA A 410 27.01 28.72 37.31
CA ALA A 410 28.37 29.04 36.85
C ALA A 410 28.65 30.55 36.98
N ASP A 411 27.67 31.38 36.62
CA ASP A 411 27.73 32.85 36.74
C ASP A 411 27.53 33.36 38.18
N ARG A 412 27.28 32.45 39.14
CA ARG A 412 26.99 32.71 40.56
C ARG A 412 25.70 33.50 40.83
N ASP A 413 24.78 33.50 39.87
CA ASP A 413 23.41 33.99 40.05
C ASP A 413 22.54 32.90 40.69
N TRP A 414 22.70 32.74 42.01
CA TRP A 414 21.93 31.80 42.81
C TRP A 414 20.43 32.11 42.79
N ALA A 415 20.04 33.40 42.69
CA ALA A 415 18.65 33.80 42.70
C ALA A 415 17.89 33.32 41.45
N THR A 416 18.51 33.41 40.27
CA THR A 416 17.95 32.85 39.03
C THR A 416 17.97 31.32 39.04
N ALA A 417 19.03 30.70 39.55
CA ALA A 417 19.11 29.24 39.66
C ALA A 417 18.03 28.62 40.56
N ASP A 418 17.75 29.25 41.71
CA ASP A 418 16.69 28.84 42.63
C ASP A 418 15.30 29.12 42.04
N LEU A 419 15.09 30.29 41.40
CA LEU A 419 13.83 30.61 40.71
C LEU A 419 13.47 29.55 39.64
N ILE A 420 14.44 29.10 38.85
CA ILE A 420 14.19 28.05 37.85
C ILE A 420 13.82 26.72 38.52
N ARG A 421 14.53 26.34 39.60
CA ARG A 421 14.23 25.13 40.37
C ARG A 421 12.82 25.16 40.95
N ASP A 422 12.44 26.25 41.61
CA ASP A 422 11.13 26.41 42.24
C ASP A 422 10.01 26.40 41.19
N ARG A 423 10.24 26.97 40.01
CA ARG A 423 9.29 26.90 38.88
C ARG A 423 9.15 25.48 38.33
N LEU A 424 10.22 24.71 38.20
CA LEU A 424 10.15 23.30 37.80
C LEU A 424 9.35 22.48 38.83
N VAL A 425 9.67 22.60 40.12
CA VAL A 425 8.98 21.90 41.21
C VAL A 425 7.50 22.29 41.31
N THR A 426 7.17 23.56 41.14
CA THR A 426 5.77 24.05 41.10
C THR A 426 4.95 23.42 39.97
N ASN A 427 5.60 23.05 38.86
CA ASN A 427 4.97 22.38 37.71
C ASN A 427 5.16 20.85 37.75
N GLY A 428 5.44 20.27 38.92
CA GLY A 428 5.54 18.82 39.12
C GLY A 428 6.87 18.18 38.71
N VAL A 429 7.86 18.95 38.25
CA VAL A 429 9.18 18.45 37.88
C VAL A 429 10.13 18.53 39.08
N GLU A 430 10.40 17.39 39.71
CA GLU A 430 11.40 17.31 40.79
C GLU A 430 12.80 17.15 40.19
N VAL A 431 13.74 18.00 40.63
CA VAL A 431 15.13 18.03 40.16
C VAL A 431 16.05 17.44 41.21
N HIS A 432 16.83 16.43 40.82
CA HIS A 432 17.82 15.72 41.63
C HIS A 432 19.22 16.03 41.10
N ASP A 433 19.98 16.86 41.82
CA ASP A 433 21.37 17.17 41.51
C ASP A 433 22.27 15.95 41.83
N GLY A 434 23.07 15.49 40.87
CA GLY A 434 24.04 14.41 41.05
C GLY A 434 25.42 14.75 40.45
N GLU A 435 26.44 13.95 40.78
CA GLU A 435 27.82 14.17 40.28
C GLU A 435 27.95 14.05 38.75
N ALA A 436 27.01 13.37 38.10
CA ALA A 436 26.93 13.26 36.64
C ALA A 436 26.10 14.38 35.96
N GLY A 437 25.58 15.34 36.73
CA GLY A 437 24.67 16.41 36.28
C GLY A 437 23.26 16.30 36.90
N PRO A 438 22.38 17.28 36.62
CA PRO A 438 21.01 17.26 37.11
C PRO A 438 20.16 16.21 36.39
N THR A 439 19.51 15.37 37.17
CA THR A 439 18.46 14.44 36.72
C THR A 439 17.10 14.93 37.22
N TRP A 440 16.01 14.42 36.68
CA TRP A 440 14.68 14.89 37.07
C TRP A 440 13.62 13.79 36.98
N THR A 441 12.52 13.98 37.70
CA THR A 441 11.37 13.07 37.71
C THR A 441 10.07 13.87 37.68
N LEU A 442 9.12 13.48 36.82
CA LEU A 442 7.78 14.04 36.81
C LEU A 442 6.92 13.39 37.91
N LYS A 443 6.39 14.18 38.84
CA LYS A 443 5.29 13.74 39.70
C LYS A 443 4.01 13.63 38.88
N ARG A 444 3.40 12.44 38.90
CA ARG A 444 2.03 12.17 38.46
C ARG A 444 1.02 12.59 39.52
#